data_AF-A0A957E3R7-F1
#
_entry.id   AF-A0A957E3R7-F1
#
_cell.length_a   1.000
_cell.length_b   1.000
_cell.length_c   1.000
_cell.angle_alpha   90.00
_cell.angle_beta   90.00
_cell.angle_gamma   90.00
#
_symmetry.space_group_name_H-M   'P 1'
#
loop_
_entity.id
_entity.type
_entity.pdbx_description
1 polymer ?
#
loop_
_entity_poly.entity_id
_entity_poly.type
_entity_poly.pdbx_seq_one_letter_code
_entity_poly.pdbx_strand_id
1 'polypeptide(L)'
;MYDYTFRPDDVPVKKAVAWAAATGIHCVDEVALFPDPFPSRSIWCTVRCRYTEKRLAQVAQRGSLILVNHYPLRQDMAKLRRIPRFSIWCGTRRTQDWHRRFSVTAVVYGHLHIRASRVLDGVRFEEVSLGYPGQWQPARGIQPYLRQILPVGD
;
A
#
# COMPACT_ATOMS: atom_id res chain seq x y z
N MET A 1 5.61 4.26 0.30
CA MET A 1 6.30 4.70 -0.92
C MET A 1 5.84 3.83 -2.08
N TYR A 2 5.99 4.32 -3.30
CA TYR A 2 5.71 3.60 -4.54
C TYR A 2 6.86 3.79 -5.54
N ASP A 3 6.92 2.94 -6.54
CA ASP A 3 7.93 2.99 -7.59
C ASP A 3 7.36 2.79 -9.01
N TYR A 4 6.04 3.00 -9.16
CA TYR A 4 5.29 2.85 -10.40
C TYR A 4 5.20 1.42 -10.94
N THR A 5 5.60 0.41 -10.16
CA THR A 5 5.57 -1.00 -10.59
C THR A 5 4.19 -1.65 -10.50
N PHE A 6 3.23 -1.02 -9.82
CA PHE A 6 1.82 -1.46 -9.78
C PHE A 6 1.07 -1.09 -11.08
N ARG A 7 1.65 -1.49 -12.19
CA ARG A 7 1.16 -1.33 -13.57
C ARG A 7 0.84 -2.71 -14.18
N PRO A 8 0.13 -2.77 -15.32
CA PRO A 8 0.10 -3.96 -16.17
C PRO A 8 1.50 -4.36 -16.65
N ASP A 9 1.74 -5.65 -16.90
CA ASP A 9 3.07 -6.20 -17.27
C ASP A 9 3.59 -5.74 -18.64
N ASP A 10 2.68 -5.38 -19.54
CA ASP A 10 2.95 -4.88 -20.90
C ASP A 10 3.31 -3.38 -20.94
N VAL A 11 2.99 -2.61 -19.91
CA VAL A 11 3.29 -1.16 -19.85
C VAL A 11 4.71 -0.92 -19.34
N PRO A 12 5.68 -0.34 -20.04
CA PRO A 12 7.00 -0.08 -19.45
C PRO A 12 6.92 0.86 -18.22
N VAL A 13 7.70 0.60 -17.15
CA VAL A 13 7.66 1.44 -15.92
C VAL A 13 7.92 2.92 -16.23
N LYS A 14 8.85 3.22 -17.16
CA LYS A 14 9.15 4.59 -17.60
C LYS A 14 7.96 5.29 -18.27
N LYS A 15 6.97 4.55 -18.75
CA LYS A 15 5.74 5.05 -19.39
C LYS A 15 4.52 5.01 -18.45
N ALA A 16 4.67 4.56 -17.20
CA ALA A 16 3.54 4.34 -16.29
C ALA A 16 2.72 5.62 -16.04
N VAL A 17 3.36 6.75 -15.77
CA VAL A 17 2.68 8.04 -15.56
C VAL A 17 1.94 8.48 -16.82
N ALA A 18 2.58 8.41 -17.99
CA ALA A 18 1.93 8.72 -19.27
C ALA A 18 0.75 7.78 -19.57
N TRP A 19 0.87 6.50 -19.23
CA TRP A 19 -0.20 5.52 -19.36
C TRP A 19 -1.40 5.85 -18.46
N ALA A 20 -1.19 6.31 -17.24
CA ALA A 20 -2.29 6.78 -16.38
C ALA A 20 -2.90 8.10 -16.90
N ALA A 21 -2.06 9.04 -17.33
CA ALA A 21 -2.49 10.33 -17.88
C ALA A 21 -3.34 10.18 -19.15
N ALA A 22 -3.12 9.13 -19.96
CA ALA A 22 -3.93 8.84 -21.14
C ALA A 22 -5.43 8.59 -20.85
N THR A 23 -5.82 8.41 -19.58
CA THR A 23 -7.23 8.35 -19.12
C THR A 23 -7.59 9.50 -18.19
N GLY A 24 -6.83 10.60 -18.21
CA GLY A 24 -7.05 11.76 -17.35
C GLY A 24 -6.74 11.54 -15.87
N ILE A 25 -6.00 10.47 -15.51
CA ILE A 25 -5.63 10.18 -14.12
C ILE A 25 -4.26 10.78 -13.82
N HIS A 26 -4.22 11.70 -12.85
CA HIS A 26 -3.02 12.35 -12.35
C HIS A 26 -2.97 12.24 -10.82
N CYS A 27 -1.75 12.17 -10.27
CA CYS A 27 -1.53 12.21 -8.83
C CYS A 27 -0.88 13.53 -8.44
N VAL A 28 -1.39 14.18 -7.39
CA VAL A 28 -0.81 15.44 -6.87
C VAL A 28 0.64 15.28 -6.44
N ASP A 29 1.04 14.06 -6.04
CA ASP A 29 2.40 13.75 -5.66
C ASP A 29 3.41 14.09 -6.76
N GLU A 30 3.02 14.04 -8.04
CA GLU A 30 3.93 14.35 -9.16
C GLU A 30 4.50 15.77 -9.06
N VAL A 31 3.74 16.71 -8.48
CA VAL A 31 4.14 18.11 -8.27
C VAL A 31 4.35 18.49 -6.80
N ALA A 32 3.92 17.65 -5.85
CA ALA A 32 3.93 17.99 -4.43
C ALA A 32 4.83 17.10 -3.55
N LEU A 33 5.21 15.90 -4.00
CA LEU A 33 6.05 14.98 -3.22
C LEU A 33 7.47 14.96 -3.76
N PHE A 34 8.31 15.92 -3.39
CA PHE A 34 9.68 15.98 -3.92
C PHE A 34 10.54 14.81 -3.39
N PRO A 35 11.33 14.11 -4.25
CA PRO A 35 12.09 12.93 -3.84
C PRO A 35 13.44 13.25 -3.20
N ASP A 36 13.81 14.52 -3.07
CA ASP A 36 15.10 14.94 -2.53
C ASP A 36 15.43 14.28 -1.18
N PRO A 37 16.68 13.82 -0.98
CA PRO A 37 17.86 13.99 -1.84
C PRO A 37 17.99 12.90 -2.93
N PHE A 38 16.97 12.09 -3.19
CA PHE A 38 17.03 11.00 -4.15
C PHE A 38 16.68 11.48 -5.57
N PRO A 39 17.30 10.93 -6.63
CA PRO A 39 17.01 11.33 -8.02
C PRO A 39 15.57 11.07 -8.49
N SER A 40 14.82 10.21 -7.79
CA SER A 40 13.40 9.93 -8.09
C SER A 40 12.71 9.24 -6.92
N ARG A 41 11.36 9.29 -6.93
CA ARG A 41 10.51 8.57 -5.97
C ARG A 41 10.74 7.05 -6.01
N SER A 42 11.00 6.48 -7.20
CA SER A 42 11.32 5.05 -7.36
C SER A 42 12.64 4.66 -6.70
N ILE A 43 13.68 5.51 -6.80
CA ILE A 43 14.96 5.28 -6.11
C ILE A 43 14.78 5.43 -4.60
N TRP A 44 14.09 6.47 -4.15
CA TRP A 44 13.76 6.64 -2.74
C TRP A 44 12.98 5.43 -2.19
N CYS A 45 11.97 4.95 -2.91
CA CYS A 45 11.21 3.74 -2.55
C CYS A 45 12.13 2.53 -2.43
N THR A 46 13.02 2.32 -3.39
CA THR A 46 13.98 1.20 -3.38
C THR A 46 14.88 1.25 -2.15
N VAL A 47 15.41 2.44 -1.81
CA VAL A 47 16.25 2.64 -0.61
C VAL A 47 15.45 2.33 0.67
N ARG A 48 14.21 2.82 0.77
CA ARG A 48 13.33 2.53 1.90
C ARG A 48 13.01 1.04 2.03
N CYS A 49 12.71 0.36 0.93
CA CYS A 49 12.47 -1.09 0.93
C CYS A 49 13.70 -1.85 1.44
N ARG A 50 14.89 -1.58 0.90
CA ARG A 50 16.15 -2.23 1.33
C ARG A 50 16.45 -2.00 2.81
N TYR A 51 16.28 -0.77 3.28
CA TYR A 51 16.47 -0.42 4.69
C TYR A 51 15.55 -1.24 5.59
N THR A 52 14.25 -1.29 5.26
CA THR A 52 13.26 -1.98 6.07
C THR A 52 13.42 -3.50 5.99
N GLU A 53 13.72 -4.07 4.82
CA GLU A 53 13.92 -5.50 4.61
C GLU A 53 15.01 -6.07 5.52
N LYS A 54 16.15 -5.37 5.66
CA LYS A 54 17.23 -5.76 6.58
C LYS A 54 16.75 -5.85 8.03
N ARG A 55 15.92 -4.90 8.46
CA ARG A 55 15.38 -4.86 9.83
C ARG A 55 14.32 -5.95 10.04
N LEU A 56 13.46 -6.17 9.05
CA LEU A 56 12.47 -7.25 9.11
C LEU A 56 13.15 -8.62 9.21
N ALA A 57 14.22 -8.86 8.46
CA ALA A 57 14.98 -10.11 8.56
C ALA A 57 15.56 -10.36 9.97
N GLN A 58 15.95 -9.31 10.68
CA GLN A 58 16.47 -9.41 12.05
C GLN A 58 15.38 -9.67 13.10
N VAL A 59 14.19 -9.08 12.92
CA VAL A 59 13.11 -9.16 13.92
C VAL A 59 12.20 -10.37 13.69
N ALA A 60 12.03 -10.84 12.44
CA ALA A 60 11.17 -11.98 12.11
C ALA A 60 11.58 -13.29 12.81
N GLN A 61 12.83 -13.40 13.26
CA GLN A 61 13.32 -14.53 14.06
C GLN A 61 12.80 -14.54 15.50
N ARG A 62 12.22 -13.42 15.98
CA ARG A 62 11.82 -13.22 17.38
C ARG A 62 10.33 -13.47 17.63
N GLY A 63 9.53 -13.60 16.57
CA GLY A 63 8.09 -13.82 16.67
C GLY A 63 7.31 -13.24 15.51
N SER A 64 5.98 -13.34 15.61
CA SER A 64 5.06 -12.88 14.58
C SER A 64 4.99 -11.35 14.48
N LEU A 65 4.90 -10.84 13.26
CA LEU A 65 4.87 -9.41 12.97
C LEU A 65 3.49 -8.93 12.52
N ILE A 66 3.19 -7.68 12.85
CA ILE A 66 2.16 -6.89 12.15
C ILE A 66 2.90 -5.85 11.31
N LEU A 67 2.72 -5.92 9.99
CA LEU A 67 3.29 -4.92 9.09
C LEU A 67 2.31 -3.77 8.92
N VAL A 68 2.74 -2.55 9.23
CA VAL A 68 1.95 -1.34 9.01
C VAL A 68 2.62 -0.51 7.93
N ASN A 69 1.89 -0.18 6.88
CA ASN A 69 2.38 0.68 5.80
C ASN A 69 1.22 1.46 5.19
N HIS A 70 1.41 2.74 4.86
CA HIS A 70 0.33 3.54 4.26
C HIS A 70 -0.20 2.90 2.96
N TYR A 71 0.71 2.38 2.13
CA TYR A 71 0.40 1.79 0.84
C TYR A 71 0.20 0.26 0.96
N PRO A 72 -0.68 -0.36 0.16
CA PRO A 72 -0.73 -1.82 0.05
C PRO A 72 0.65 -2.42 -0.25
N LEU A 73 1.01 -3.54 0.41
CA LEU A 73 2.28 -4.23 0.16
C LEU A 73 2.28 -5.06 -1.14
N ARG A 74 1.10 -5.24 -1.75
CA ARG A 74 0.91 -6.08 -2.93
C ARG A 74 0.00 -5.42 -3.95
N GLN A 75 0.28 -5.66 -5.23
CA GLN A 75 -0.49 -5.06 -6.33
C GLN A 75 -1.95 -5.53 -6.34
N ASP A 76 -2.21 -6.80 -6.02
CA ASP A 76 -3.55 -7.39 -5.96
C ASP A 76 -4.40 -6.89 -4.78
N MET A 77 -3.80 -6.16 -3.85
CA MET A 77 -4.50 -5.44 -2.78
C MET A 77 -4.89 -4.01 -3.20
N ALA A 78 -4.32 -3.47 -4.28
CA ALA A 78 -4.61 -2.15 -4.84
C ALA A 78 -5.73 -2.18 -5.91
N LYS A 79 -6.90 -2.75 -5.59
CA LYS A 79 -8.03 -2.89 -6.53
C LYS A 79 -8.92 -1.64 -6.59
N LEU A 80 -8.50 -0.65 -7.37
CA LEU A 80 -9.23 0.60 -7.60
C LEU A 80 -10.25 0.48 -8.74
N ARG A 81 -11.51 0.11 -8.45
CA ARG A 81 -12.53 -0.16 -9.49
C ARG A 81 -12.82 1.04 -10.42
N ARG A 82 -12.86 2.26 -9.87
CA ARG A 82 -13.25 3.47 -10.62
C ARG A 82 -12.08 4.14 -11.34
N ILE A 83 -10.87 4.00 -10.81
CA ILE A 83 -9.65 4.65 -11.31
C ILE A 83 -8.47 3.67 -11.35
N PRO A 84 -8.58 2.56 -12.11
CA PRO A 84 -7.62 1.45 -12.02
C PRO A 84 -6.19 1.88 -12.35
N ARG A 85 -5.98 2.87 -13.23
CA ARG A 85 -4.62 3.33 -13.58
C ARG A 85 -3.92 4.13 -12.48
N PHE A 86 -4.65 4.55 -11.45
CA PHE A 86 -4.04 5.17 -10.27
C PHE A 86 -3.19 4.18 -9.46
N SER A 87 -3.30 2.88 -9.72
CA SER A 87 -2.55 1.82 -9.03
C SER A 87 -1.03 2.04 -8.99
N ILE A 88 -0.45 2.73 -9.98
CA ILE A 88 1.00 2.96 -10.06
C ILE A 88 1.54 3.80 -8.90
N TRP A 89 0.69 4.61 -8.25
CA TRP A 89 1.02 5.39 -7.06
C TRP A 89 0.68 4.65 -5.75
N CYS A 90 0.21 3.39 -5.83
CA CYS A 90 -0.31 2.65 -4.68
C CYS A 90 0.68 1.66 -4.05
N GLY A 91 1.94 1.59 -4.48
CA GLY A 91 2.94 0.73 -3.84
C GLY A 91 4.05 0.26 -4.78
N THR A 92 4.69 -0.84 -4.41
CA THR A 92 5.80 -1.45 -5.13
C THR A 92 5.72 -2.96 -5.12
N ARG A 93 6.08 -3.62 -6.23
CA ARG A 93 6.18 -5.08 -6.31
C ARG A 93 7.32 -5.64 -5.46
N ARG A 94 8.26 -4.81 -4.98
CA ARG A 94 9.37 -5.25 -4.11
C ARG A 94 8.91 -5.84 -2.77
N THR A 95 7.70 -5.51 -2.33
CA THR A 95 7.11 -5.98 -1.07
C THR A 95 6.10 -7.11 -1.25
N GLN A 96 5.92 -7.61 -2.49
CA GLN A 96 4.82 -8.50 -2.88
C GLN A 96 4.75 -9.79 -2.03
N ASP A 97 5.89 -10.25 -1.52
CA ASP A 97 6.02 -11.49 -0.77
C ASP A 97 6.40 -11.29 0.71
N TRP A 98 6.45 -10.05 1.20
CA TRP A 98 6.90 -9.74 2.56
C TRP A 98 6.01 -10.38 3.63
N HIS A 99 4.71 -10.51 3.38
CA HIS A 99 3.78 -11.17 4.30
C HIS A 99 4.10 -12.65 4.51
N ARG A 100 4.64 -13.32 3.48
CA ARG A 100 5.11 -14.72 3.58
C ARG A 100 6.53 -14.83 4.15
N ARG A 101 7.39 -13.88 3.80
CA ARG A 101 8.82 -13.92 4.16
C ARG A 101 9.12 -13.58 5.62
N PHE A 102 8.26 -12.79 6.28
CA PHE A 102 8.57 -12.19 7.59
C PHE A 102 7.60 -12.58 8.73
N SER A 103 7.14 -13.84 8.77
CA SER A 103 6.24 -14.37 9.83
C SER A 103 5.13 -13.37 10.22
N VAL A 104 4.34 -12.93 9.24
CA VAL A 104 3.37 -11.84 9.42
C VAL A 104 2.00 -12.40 9.73
N THR A 105 1.30 -11.86 10.74
CA THR A 105 -0.09 -12.24 11.05
C THR A 105 -1.11 -11.24 10.51
N ALA A 106 -0.72 -9.98 10.38
CA ALA A 106 -1.54 -8.96 9.72
C ALA A 106 -0.71 -7.90 8.99
N VAL A 107 -1.25 -7.40 7.89
CA VAL A 107 -0.79 -6.23 7.15
C VAL A 107 -1.87 -5.16 7.25
N VAL A 108 -1.54 -4.02 7.84
CA VAL A 108 -2.44 -2.87 7.98
C VAL A 108 -2.01 -1.79 7.00
N TYR A 109 -2.94 -1.34 6.17
CA TYR A 109 -2.69 -0.32 5.18
C TYR A 109 -3.89 0.60 4.95
N GLY A 110 -3.69 1.65 4.17
CA GLY A 110 -4.76 2.58 3.78
C GLY A 110 -4.56 3.02 2.34
N HIS A 111 -4.48 4.33 2.13
CA HIS A 111 -4.23 4.99 0.85
C HIS A 111 -5.37 4.89 -0.18
N LEU A 112 -6.05 3.74 -0.28
CA LEU A 112 -7.05 3.50 -1.31
C LEU A 112 -8.40 4.16 -1.01
N HIS A 113 -8.68 4.44 0.27
CA HIS A 113 -10.00 4.88 0.73
C HIS A 113 -11.10 3.84 0.40
N ILE A 114 -10.74 2.56 0.46
CA ILE A 114 -11.65 1.43 0.20
C ILE A 114 -11.48 0.43 1.33
N ARG A 115 -12.24 0.64 2.41
CA ARG A 115 -12.22 -0.23 3.58
C ARG A 115 -12.48 -1.67 3.17
N ALA A 116 -11.59 -2.57 3.56
CA ALA A 116 -11.67 -3.97 3.19
C ALA A 116 -10.87 -4.84 4.17
N SER A 117 -11.35 -6.06 4.38
CA SER A 117 -10.62 -7.12 5.06
C SER A 117 -10.46 -8.29 4.11
N ARG A 118 -9.24 -8.80 3.99
CA ARG A 118 -8.92 -9.96 3.16
C ARG A 118 -8.00 -10.88 3.93
N VAL A 119 -8.08 -12.17 3.66
CA VAL A 119 -7.09 -13.14 4.12
C VAL A 119 -6.39 -13.69 2.90
N LEU A 120 -5.06 -13.68 2.92
CA LEU A 120 -4.21 -14.26 1.88
C LEU A 120 -3.03 -14.94 2.55
N ASP A 121 -2.78 -16.20 2.20
CA ASP A 121 -1.69 -17.01 2.77
C ASP A 121 -1.73 -17.07 4.31
N GLY A 122 -2.95 -17.11 4.88
CA GLY A 122 -3.16 -17.07 6.34
C GLY A 122 -2.93 -15.70 7.00
N VAL A 123 -2.56 -14.67 6.23
CA VAL A 123 -2.29 -13.30 6.72
C VAL A 123 -3.50 -12.42 6.48
N ARG A 124 -3.93 -11.66 7.49
CA ARG A 124 -4.99 -10.65 7.32
C ARG A 124 -4.46 -9.37 6.68
N PHE A 125 -5.11 -8.88 5.65
CA PHE A 125 -4.85 -7.60 5.01
C PHE A 125 -6.03 -6.68 5.32
N GLU A 126 -5.76 -5.63 6.08
CA GLU A 126 -6.76 -4.68 6.57
C GLU A 126 -6.52 -3.31 5.91
N GLU A 127 -7.41 -2.94 4.99
CA GLU A 127 -7.52 -1.57 4.51
C GLU A 127 -8.40 -0.80 5.50
N VAL A 128 -7.78 0.14 6.22
CA VAL A 128 -8.38 0.82 7.37
C VAL A 128 -8.66 2.30 7.13
N SER A 129 -8.68 2.75 5.88
CA SER A 129 -8.90 4.16 5.56
C SER A 129 -10.28 4.64 6.03
N LEU A 130 -10.36 5.90 6.45
CA LEU A 130 -11.66 6.56 6.66
C LEU A 130 -12.15 7.21 5.36
N GLY A 131 -11.26 7.91 4.69
CA GLY A 131 -11.53 8.66 3.47
C GLY A 131 -11.91 10.12 3.71
N TYR A 132 -12.28 10.80 2.64
CA TYR A 132 -12.80 12.17 2.63
C TYR A 132 -14.19 12.26 3.28
N PRO A 133 -14.69 13.46 3.64
CA PRO A 133 -16.00 13.61 4.29
C PRO A 133 -17.16 12.91 3.58
N GLY A 134 -17.17 12.85 2.25
CA GLY A 134 -18.20 12.15 1.47
C GLY A 134 -18.03 10.62 1.37
N GLN A 135 -16.98 10.05 1.96
CA GLN A 135 -16.66 8.61 1.91
C GLN A 135 -17.00 7.86 3.21
N TRP A 136 -17.47 8.57 4.23
CA TRP A 136 -17.94 7.99 5.49
C TRP A 136 -19.14 8.77 6.03
N GLN A 137 -19.80 8.24 7.06
CA GLN A 137 -21.00 8.82 7.66
C GLN A 137 -20.71 9.25 9.10
N PRO A 138 -20.52 10.56 9.37
CA PRO A 138 -20.25 11.08 10.71
C PRO A 138 -21.32 10.73 11.75
N ALA A 139 -22.59 10.66 11.33
CA ALA A 139 -23.71 10.30 12.21
C ALA A 139 -23.59 8.90 12.84
N ARG A 140 -22.76 8.01 12.28
CA ARG A 140 -22.50 6.68 12.85
C ARG A 140 -21.46 6.70 13.97
N GLY A 141 -20.86 7.86 14.26
CA GLY A 141 -19.71 7.99 15.16
C GLY A 141 -18.44 7.35 14.58
N ILE A 142 -17.30 7.49 15.27
CA ILE A 142 -16.01 6.96 14.78
C ILE A 142 -15.86 5.45 15.02
N GLN A 143 -16.56 4.90 16.01
CA GLN A 143 -16.37 3.51 16.47
C GLN A 143 -16.47 2.46 15.35
N PRO A 144 -17.46 2.49 14.43
CA PRO A 144 -17.55 1.53 13.33
C PRO A 144 -16.40 1.62 12.30
N TYR A 145 -15.62 2.71 12.34
CA TYR A 145 -14.48 2.94 11.47
C TYR A 145 -13.13 2.63 12.14
N LEU A 146 -13.12 2.30 13.43
CA LEU A 146 -11.94 1.70 14.07
C LEU A 146 -11.85 0.24 13.67
N ARG A 147 -10.63 -0.23 13.39
CA ARG A 147 -10.35 -1.64 13.08
C ARG A 147 -9.54 -2.23 14.20
N GLN A 148 -10.11 -3.22 14.88
CA GLN A 148 -9.35 -4.04 15.82
C GLN A 148 -8.38 -4.94 15.05
N ILE A 149 -7.10 -4.77 15.33
CA ILE A 149 -6.03 -5.62 14.78
C ILE A 149 -5.64 -6.67 15.81
N LEU A 150 -5.37 -6.28 17.05
CA LEU A 150 -5.18 -7.19 18.17
C LEU A 150 -6.03 -6.76 19.38
N PRO A 151 -6.42 -7.71 20.25
CA PRO A 151 -6.36 -9.16 20.03
C PRO A 151 -7.20 -9.57 18.82
N VAL A 152 -6.89 -10.70 18.20
CA VAL A 152 -7.81 -11.28 17.21
C VAL A 152 -9.04 -11.69 18.00
N GLY A 153 -10.24 -11.24 17.58
CA GLY A 153 -11.48 -11.71 18.21
C GLY A 153 -11.60 -13.22 18.06
N ASP A 154 -12.29 -13.86 19.01
CA ASP A 154 -12.59 -15.29 18.97
C ASP A 154 -13.27 -15.71 17.66
#